data_AF-Q385U9-F1
#
_entry.id   AF-Q385U9-F1
#
_cell.length_a   1.000
_cell.length_b   1.000
_cell.length_c   1.000
_cell.angle_alpha   90.00
_cell.angle_beta   90.00
_cell.angle_gamma   90.00
#
_symmetry.space_group_name_H-M   'P 1'
#
loop_
_entity.id
_entity.type
_entity.pdbx_description
1 polymer ?
#
loop_
_entity_poly.entity_id
_entity_poly.type
_entity_poly.pdbx_seq_one_letter_code
_entity_poly.pdbx_strand_id
1 'polypeptide(L)'
;MRPDYMGFMFLTSGVMSFNAGIWQLHRRRQKRRLMENHKNIRKPPVYELPPGDATIDEFEFLPAAFEGTFDNEGSMLVGPRALPTYKGASSNEESNGGFLVVTPFEIAHTGQFIMVNRGWVPIDAGKHRTLLMQYVGEGFTPGSVRGIFRREEYMSASLIWGPNKDNEGPVAADLSWLVMRPWNMAVHYYKRRWGPDRAEESVEKHGARHYYLEMIEDYSGDDQRMVRGHPWPWRRSVDEITYVHLPPSVHTMYIFFWFSVTLGSLYGMGKCYKRQKELFALRRQMTAQTTLLERKRQEEAKMYMEAMKEVERLKKLGTVAAPRIGSQPTEQQKSDEKSPASGEKS
;
A
#
# COMPACT_ATOMS: atom_id res chain seq x y z
N MET A 1 3.66 -2.99 -31.66
CA MET A 1 2.99 -3.60 -30.49
C MET A 1 1.52 -3.76 -30.79
N ARG A 2 0.91 -4.90 -30.43
CA ARG A 2 -0.52 -5.10 -30.66
C ARG A 2 -1.32 -4.09 -29.81
N PRO A 3 -2.38 -3.46 -30.35
CA PRO A 3 -3.13 -2.40 -29.65
C PRO A 3 -3.88 -2.88 -28.40
N ASP A 4 -4.09 -4.20 -28.26
CA ASP A 4 -4.63 -4.86 -27.07
C ASP A 4 -3.72 -4.66 -25.83
N TYR A 5 -2.41 -4.89 -25.96
CA TYR A 5 -1.46 -4.72 -24.85
C TYR A 5 -1.37 -3.27 -24.38
N MET A 6 -1.37 -2.32 -25.32
CA MET A 6 -1.32 -0.90 -24.98
C MET A 6 -2.56 -0.46 -24.21
N GLY A 7 -3.74 -0.91 -24.63
CA GLY A 7 -4.99 -0.65 -23.91
C GLY A 7 -4.95 -1.21 -22.48
N PHE A 8 -4.44 -2.42 -22.30
CA PHE A 8 -4.28 -3.02 -20.98
C PHE A 8 -3.29 -2.24 -20.09
N MET A 9 -2.13 -1.82 -20.62
CA MET A 9 -1.15 -1.04 -19.88
C MET A 9 -1.70 0.33 -19.44
N PHE A 10 -2.46 1.01 -20.30
CA PHE A 10 -3.13 2.25 -19.92
C PHE A 10 -4.22 2.02 -18.87
N LEU A 11 -4.99 0.92 -18.97
CA LEU A 11 -6.00 0.59 -17.98
C LEU A 11 -5.38 0.33 -16.60
N THR A 12 -4.35 -0.51 -16.52
CA THR A 12 -3.67 -0.82 -15.24
C THR A 12 -3.01 0.42 -14.65
N SER A 13 -2.31 1.21 -15.46
CA SER A 13 -1.73 2.49 -15.04
C SER A 13 -2.80 3.48 -14.53
N GLY A 14 -3.92 3.59 -15.24
CA GLY A 14 -5.04 4.46 -14.87
C GLY A 14 -5.66 4.06 -13.52
N VAL A 15 -5.92 2.76 -13.31
CA VAL A 15 -6.47 2.25 -12.05
C VAL A 15 -5.50 2.46 -10.89
N MET A 16 -4.20 2.15 -11.07
CA MET A 16 -3.21 2.31 -10.01
C MET A 16 -2.98 3.77 -9.64
N SER A 17 -2.84 4.65 -10.63
CA SER A 17 -2.70 6.10 -10.39
C SER A 17 -3.93 6.70 -9.72
N PHE A 18 -5.14 6.27 -10.09
CA PHE A 18 -6.37 6.73 -9.45
C PHE A 18 -6.40 6.35 -7.96
N ASN A 19 -6.12 5.08 -7.63
CA ASN A 19 -6.06 4.63 -6.24
C ASN A 19 -4.98 5.38 -5.44
N ALA A 20 -3.82 5.62 -6.05
CA ALA A 20 -2.77 6.43 -5.43
C ALA A 20 -3.25 7.88 -5.17
N GLY A 21 -3.99 8.50 -6.10
CA GLY A 21 -4.60 9.81 -5.92
C GLY A 21 -5.60 9.87 -4.76
N ILE A 22 -6.48 8.86 -4.65
CA ILE A 22 -7.43 8.73 -3.54
C ILE A 22 -6.70 8.54 -2.20
N TRP A 23 -5.66 7.70 -2.17
CA TRP A 23 -4.85 7.51 -0.97
C TRP A 23 -4.17 8.82 -0.54
N GLN A 24 -3.65 9.61 -1.47
CA GLN A 24 -3.05 10.91 -1.18
C GLN A 24 -4.08 11.93 -0.65
N LEU A 25 -5.34 11.89 -1.13
CA LEU A 25 -6.44 12.68 -0.54
C LEU A 25 -6.68 12.31 0.93
N HIS A 26 -6.70 11.01 1.25
CA HIS A 26 -6.87 10.55 2.62
C HIS A 26 -5.67 10.95 3.50
N ARG A 27 -4.43 10.74 3.02
CA ARG A 27 -3.20 11.17 3.71
C ARG A 27 -3.18 12.67 3.98
N ARG A 28 -3.59 13.49 3.02
CA ARG A 28 -3.71 14.95 3.19
C ARG A 28 -4.67 15.31 4.33
N ARG A 29 -5.84 14.67 4.39
CA ARG A 29 -6.83 14.90 5.46
C ARG A 29 -6.28 14.51 6.83
N GLN A 30 -5.65 13.33 6.92
CA GLN A 30 -4.99 12.86 8.15
C GLN A 30 -3.93 13.86 8.63
N LYS A 31 -3.04 14.31 7.74
CA LYS A 31 -1.97 15.27 8.09
C LYS A 31 -2.52 16.64 8.48
N ARG A 32 -3.60 17.12 7.85
CA ARG A 32 -4.26 18.36 8.24
C ARG A 32 -4.86 18.27 9.65
N ARG A 33 -5.59 17.19 9.94
CA ARG A 33 -6.13 16.89 11.27
C ARG A 33 -5.03 16.83 12.33
N LEU A 34 -3.92 16.14 12.02
CA LEU A 34 -2.77 16.05 12.90
C LEU A 34 -2.21 17.43 13.30
N MET A 35 -2.05 18.33 12.32
CA MET A 35 -1.60 19.70 12.60
C MET A 35 -2.63 20.55 13.34
N GLU A 36 -3.93 20.30 13.14
CA GLU A 36 -4.99 20.91 13.94
C GLU A 36 -4.86 20.44 15.41
N ASN A 37 -4.66 19.14 15.64
CA ASN A 37 -4.45 18.57 16.97
C ASN A 37 -3.17 19.09 17.64
N HIS A 38 -2.07 19.32 16.90
CA HIS A 38 -0.85 19.93 17.47
C HIS A 38 -1.09 21.30 18.13
N LYS A 39 -2.16 22.03 17.75
CA LYS A 39 -2.53 23.29 18.43
C LYS A 39 -2.91 23.06 19.90
N ASN A 40 -3.34 21.85 20.27
CA ASN A 40 -3.68 21.50 21.65
C ASN A 40 -2.49 21.61 22.60
N ILE A 41 -1.24 21.51 22.13
CA ILE A 41 -0.03 21.63 22.96
C ILE A 41 0.03 22.98 23.68
N ARG A 42 -0.56 24.02 23.09
CA ARG A 42 -0.56 25.38 23.66
C ARG A 42 -1.66 25.60 24.71
N LYS A 43 -2.57 24.64 24.87
CA LYS A 43 -3.64 24.72 25.87
C LYS A 43 -3.06 24.46 27.27
N PRO A 44 -3.71 24.98 28.33
CA PRO A 44 -3.30 24.66 29.69
C PRO A 44 -3.39 23.15 29.97
N PRO A 45 -2.57 22.62 30.89
CA PRO A 45 -2.58 21.22 31.24
C PRO A 45 -3.88 20.83 31.97
N VAL A 46 -4.34 19.62 31.68
CA VAL A 46 -5.47 19.00 32.38
C VAL A 46 -4.97 18.11 33.51
N TYR A 47 -5.72 18.09 34.63
CA TYR A 47 -5.38 17.35 35.85
C TYR A 47 -6.27 16.12 36.09
N GLU A 48 -7.29 15.94 35.25
CA GLU A 48 -8.22 14.82 35.29
C GLU A 48 -8.19 14.05 33.97
N LEU A 49 -8.50 12.76 34.00
CA LEU A 49 -8.60 11.98 32.77
C LEU A 49 -9.84 12.41 31.98
N PRO A 50 -9.76 12.43 30.62
CA PRO A 50 -10.92 12.65 29.79
C PRO A 50 -12.05 11.65 30.09
N PRO A 51 -13.32 12.09 29.99
CA PRO A 51 -14.46 11.22 30.20
C PRO A 51 -14.48 10.09 29.14
N GLY A 52 -15.11 8.96 29.46
CA GLY A 52 -15.06 7.75 28.63
C GLY A 52 -15.68 7.88 27.24
N ASP A 53 -16.53 8.90 27.03
CA ASP A 53 -17.18 9.24 25.77
C ASP A 53 -16.36 10.17 24.87
N ALA A 54 -15.30 10.79 25.40
CA ALA A 54 -14.46 11.70 24.63
C ALA A 54 -13.67 10.96 23.54
N THR A 55 -13.70 11.49 22.33
CA THR A 55 -12.90 10.94 21.24
C THR A 55 -11.44 11.39 21.37
N ILE A 56 -10.48 10.46 21.21
CA ILE A 56 -9.04 10.76 21.32
C ILE A 56 -8.60 11.92 20.43
N ASP A 57 -9.30 12.12 19.33
CA ASP A 57 -8.96 13.16 18.37
C ASP A 57 -9.21 14.58 18.88
N GLU A 58 -10.05 14.77 19.91
CA GLU A 58 -10.33 16.08 20.51
C GLU A 58 -9.21 16.53 21.47
N PHE A 59 -8.58 15.58 22.15
CA PHE A 59 -7.57 15.83 23.18
C PHE A 59 -6.17 15.29 22.84
N GLU A 60 -5.95 14.76 21.63
CA GLU A 60 -4.60 14.41 21.18
C GLU A 60 -3.68 15.65 21.26
N PHE A 61 -2.48 15.46 21.78
CA PHE A 61 -1.49 16.51 22.10
C PHE A 61 -1.90 17.51 23.18
N LEU A 62 -3.02 17.31 23.86
CA LEU A 62 -3.37 18.13 25.02
C LEU A 62 -2.40 17.82 26.17
N PRO A 63 -1.78 18.84 26.79
CA PRO A 63 -0.93 18.63 27.95
C PRO A 63 -1.74 18.10 29.13
N ALA A 64 -1.13 17.21 29.91
CA ALA A 64 -1.70 16.68 31.14
C ALA A 64 -0.64 16.59 32.24
N ALA A 65 -1.09 16.83 33.47
CA ALA A 65 -0.26 16.77 34.66
C ALA A 65 -0.98 15.96 35.74
N PHE A 66 -0.40 14.84 36.14
CA PHE A 66 -0.95 13.95 37.16
C PHE A 66 0.06 13.74 38.28
N GLU A 67 -0.44 13.56 39.50
CA GLU A 67 0.33 13.09 40.64
C GLU A 67 -0.12 11.67 41.00
N GLY A 68 0.80 10.86 41.50
CA GLY A 68 0.55 9.44 41.65
C GLY A 68 1.81 8.61 41.80
N THR A 69 1.71 7.34 41.45
CA THR A 69 2.78 6.37 41.66
C THR A 69 3.09 5.60 40.38
N PHE A 70 4.37 5.56 40.00
CA PHE A 70 4.85 4.70 38.93
C PHE A 70 5.06 3.28 39.46
N ASP A 71 4.52 2.29 38.76
CA ASP A 71 4.89 0.89 38.95
C ASP A 71 6.04 0.54 38.00
N ASN A 72 7.27 0.74 38.46
CA ASN A 72 8.45 0.43 37.65
C ASN A 72 8.57 -1.08 37.37
N GLU A 73 8.01 -1.94 38.23
CA GLU A 73 8.01 -3.38 38.03
C GLU A 73 7.11 -3.81 36.87
N GLY A 74 6.03 -3.07 36.65
CA GLY A 74 5.10 -3.22 35.54
C GLY A 74 5.61 -2.69 34.20
N SER A 75 6.77 -2.04 34.16
CA SER A 75 7.30 -1.41 32.94
C SER A 75 7.48 -2.40 31.78
N MET A 76 7.09 -1.96 30.59
CA MET A 76 7.18 -2.70 29.34
C MET A 76 8.10 -1.97 28.36
N LEU A 77 8.72 -2.74 27.46
CA LEU A 77 9.60 -2.23 26.41
C LEU A 77 8.92 -2.36 25.05
N VAL A 78 8.95 -1.30 24.26
CA VAL A 78 8.35 -1.25 22.91
C VAL A 78 9.44 -0.94 21.89
N GLY A 79 9.69 -1.85 20.97
CA GLY A 79 10.73 -1.68 19.96
C GLY A 79 11.02 -2.93 19.12
N PRO A 80 12.10 -2.93 18.33
CA PRO A 80 13.16 -1.91 18.30
C PRO A 80 12.71 -0.56 17.72
N ARG A 81 13.16 0.53 18.33
CA ARG A 81 13.00 1.92 17.87
C ARG A 81 14.37 2.58 17.76
N ALA A 82 14.64 3.30 16.67
CA ALA A 82 15.79 4.20 16.61
C ALA A 82 15.59 5.39 17.55
N LEU A 83 16.68 6.04 17.94
CA LEU A 83 16.61 7.28 18.71
C LEU A 83 15.78 8.30 17.90
N PRO A 84 14.77 8.93 18.51
CA PRO A 84 14.03 9.99 17.84
C PRO A 84 14.97 11.17 17.60
N THR A 85 15.22 11.52 16.34
CA THR A 85 16.00 12.70 15.96
C THR A 85 15.43 13.25 14.66
N TYR A 86 15.33 14.57 14.57
CA TYR A 86 14.82 15.30 13.40
C TYR A 86 15.52 14.95 12.06
N LYS A 87 16.80 14.52 12.10
CA LYS A 87 17.63 14.25 10.92
C LYS A 87 17.44 12.87 10.28
N GLY A 88 16.47 12.07 10.75
CA GLY A 88 16.48 10.64 10.48
C GLY A 88 17.51 9.94 11.37
N ALA A 89 17.47 8.60 11.39
CA ALA A 89 18.30 7.75 12.25
C ALA A 89 19.70 8.34 12.40
N SER A 90 20.02 8.79 13.62
CA SER A 90 21.33 9.34 13.91
C SER A 90 22.40 8.31 13.59
N SER A 91 23.51 8.74 13.00
CA SER A 91 24.59 7.87 12.52
C SER A 91 25.35 7.14 13.64
N ASN A 92 25.01 7.36 14.90
CA ASN A 92 25.68 6.72 16.02
C ASN A 92 25.16 5.29 16.17
N GLU A 93 26.05 4.31 16.33
CA GLU A 93 25.66 2.91 16.49
C GLU A 93 24.70 2.69 17.66
N GLU A 94 24.90 3.42 18.77
CA GLU A 94 24.03 3.37 19.97
C GLU A 94 22.60 3.87 19.68
N SER A 95 22.43 4.72 18.66
CA SER A 95 21.15 5.33 18.31
C SER A 95 20.36 4.57 17.25
N ASN A 96 20.96 3.54 16.64
CA ASN A 96 20.31 2.72 15.61
C ASN A 96 19.27 1.75 16.20
N GLY A 97 19.33 1.44 17.50
CA GLY A 97 18.41 0.52 18.14
C GLY A 97 18.25 0.75 19.64
N GLY A 98 17.00 0.78 20.08
CA GLY A 98 16.62 0.86 21.47
C GLY A 98 15.13 0.59 21.65
N PHE A 99 14.59 0.96 22.81
CA PHE A 99 13.22 0.67 23.20
C PHE A 99 12.57 1.91 23.78
N LEU A 100 11.27 2.08 23.57
CA LEU A 100 10.47 2.99 24.39
C LEU A 100 10.09 2.27 25.68
N VAL A 101 10.22 2.95 26.80
CA VAL A 101 9.80 2.45 28.11
C VAL A 101 8.39 2.94 28.39
N VAL A 102 7.47 2.00 28.55
CA VAL A 102 6.08 2.28 28.91
C VAL A 102 5.83 1.76 30.31
N THR A 103 5.47 2.66 31.22
CA THR A 103 5.28 2.35 32.64
C THR A 103 3.83 2.61 33.03
N PRO A 104 3.16 1.66 33.71
CA PRO A 104 1.86 1.91 34.33
C PRO A 104 1.98 2.98 35.42
N PHE A 105 1.09 3.96 35.39
CA PHE A 105 1.01 5.02 36.38
C PHE A 105 -0.36 5.03 37.04
N GLU A 106 -0.38 4.89 38.35
CA GLU A 106 -1.58 4.99 39.18
C GLU A 106 -1.80 6.45 39.59
N ILE A 107 -2.91 7.04 39.16
CA ILE A 107 -3.26 8.42 39.47
C ILE A 107 -3.76 8.50 40.92
N ALA A 108 -3.20 9.45 41.68
CA ALA A 108 -3.59 9.69 43.06
C ALA A 108 -5.09 10.01 43.17
N HIS A 109 -5.71 9.58 44.26
CA HIS A 109 -7.12 9.81 44.62
C HIS A 109 -8.19 9.16 43.74
N THR A 110 -7.90 8.85 42.47
CA THR A 110 -8.82 8.14 41.57
C THR A 110 -8.57 6.63 41.55
N GLY A 111 -7.32 6.20 41.79
CA GLY A 111 -6.90 4.81 41.65
C GLY A 111 -6.95 4.31 40.20
N GLN A 112 -7.13 5.22 39.24
CA GLN A 112 -7.15 4.88 37.82
C GLN A 112 -5.73 4.74 37.28
N PHE A 113 -5.55 3.84 36.32
CA PHE A 113 -4.25 3.62 35.68
C PHE A 113 -4.21 4.22 34.28
N ILE A 114 -3.06 4.80 33.95
CA ILE A 114 -2.72 5.25 32.60
C ILE A 114 -1.35 4.72 32.21
N MET A 115 -1.21 4.32 30.95
CA MET A 115 0.10 3.96 30.39
C MET A 115 0.88 5.23 30.08
N VAL A 116 2.10 5.33 30.61
CA VAL A 116 2.99 6.48 30.40
C VAL A 116 4.21 6.05 29.61
N ASN A 117 4.41 6.62 28.44
CA ASN A 117 5.68 6.55 27.72
C ASN A 117 6.68 7.49 28.40
N ARG A 118 7.67 6.89 29.08
CA ARG A 118 8.71 7.57 29.86
C ARG A 118 9.82 8.14 28.99
N GLY A 119 9.97 7.59 27.77
CA GLY A 119 11.03 7.94 26.83
C GLY A 119 11.72 6.71 26.25
N TRP A 120 12.80 6.97 25.52
CA TRP A 120 13.63 5.98 24.83
C TRP A 120 14.85 5.59 25.67
N VAL A 121 15.22 4.31 25.60
CA VAL A 121 16.43 3.75 26.23
C VAL A 121 17.23 2.95 25.20
N PRO A 122 18.58 2.91 25.33
CA PRO A 122 19.42 2.16 24.40
C PRO A 122 19.14 0.66 24.47
N ILE A 123 19.48 -0.06 23.41
CA ILE A 123 19.24 -1.51 23.31
C ILE A 123 19.83 -2.30 24.48
N ASP A 124 20.96 -1.85 25.05
CA ASP A 124 21.60 -2.45 26.21
C ASP A 124 20.70 -2.45 27.45
N ALA A 125 19.87 -1.43 27.63
CA ALA A 125 18.92 -1.34 28.74
C ALA A 125 17.86 -2.46 28.69
N GLY A 126 17.56 -2.98 27.49
CA GLY A 126 16.58 -4.04 27.28
C GLY A 126 17.10 -5.46 27.50
N LYS A 127 18.42 -5.65 27.68
CA LYS A 127 19.02 -7.00 27.81
C LYS A 127 18.65 -7.70 29.10
N HIS A 128 18.66 -6.97 30.22
CA HIS A 128 18.31 -7.49 31.54
C HIS A 128 17.52 -6.44 32.33
N ARG A 129 16.57 -6.90 33.14
CA ARG A 129 15.72 -6.02 33.96
C ARG A 129 16.55 -5.17 34.93
N THR A 130 17.65 -5.70 35.45
CA THR A 130 18.59 -4.97 36.31
C THR A 130 19.28 -3.80 35.59
N LEU A 131 19.49 -3.89 34.28
CA LEU A 131 19.99 -2.76 33.50
C LEU A 131 18.89 -1.72 33.31
N LEU A 132 17.66 -2.12 32.98
CA LEU A 132 16.52 -1.20 32.86
C LEU A 132 16.29 -0.39 34.15
N MET A 133 16.47 -1.02 35.32
CA MET A 133 16.34 -0.38 36.63
C MET A 133 17.30 0.81 36.81
N GLN A 134 18.46 0.81 36.16
CA GLN A 134 19.39 1.95 36.20
C GLN A 134 18.83 3.18 35.47
N TYR A 135 17.98 2.96 34.46
CA TYR A 135 17.39 4.03 33.65
C TYR A 135 16.05 4.53 34.22
N VAL A 136 15.23 3.63 34.79
CA VAL A 136 13.85 3.93 35.18
C VAL A 136 13.64 3.93 36.70
N GLY A 137 14.44 3.16 37.44
CA GLY A 137 14.27 2.92 38.88
C GLY A 137 13.63 1.56 39.19
N GLU A 138 13.34 1.36 40.48
CA GLU A 138 12.82 0.11 41.03
C GLU A 138 11.52 0.35 41.80
N GLY A 139 10.71 -0.71 41.92
CA GLY A 139 9.50 -0.72 42.74
C GLY A 139 8.46 0.36 42.41
N PHE A 140 7.68 0.72 43.43
CA PHE A 140 6.68 1.77 43.37
C PHE A 140 7.31 3.10 43.75
N THR A 141 7.37 4.04 42.80
CA THR A 141 7.98 5.36 43.03
C THR A 141 6.91 6.45 42.94
N PRO A 142 6.67 7.25 43.99
CA PRO A 142 5.79 8.40 43.89
C PRO A 142 6.41 9.44 42.94
N GLY A 143 5.58 10.04 42.10
CA GLY A 143 6.06 11.04 41.14
C GLY A 143 4.94 11.81 40.47
N SER A 144 5.30 12.96 39.90
CA SER A 144 4.42 13.73 39.02
C SER A 144 4.72 13.41 37.57
N VAL A 145 3.70 13.09 36.79
CA VAL A 145 3.82 12.92 35.34
C VAL A 145 3.31 14.18 34.67
N ARG A 146 4.15 14.77 33.82
CA ARG A 146 3.76 15.83 32.90
C ARG A 146 4.08 15.40 31.48
N GLY A 147 3.10 15.49 30.61
CA GLY A 147 3.22 14.99 29.25
C GLY A 147 2.06 15.42 28.39
N ILE A 148 1.93 14.78 27.24
CA ILE A 148 0.85 15.02 26.28
C ILE A 148 0.10 13.73 25.99
N PHE A 149 -1.21 13.82 25.78
CA PHE A 149 -1.98 12.66 25.35
C PHE A 149 -1.61 12.25 23.91
N ARG A 150 -1.40 10.94 23.72
CA ARG A 150 -1.08 10.33 22.44
C ARG A 150 -2.04 9.19 22.17
N ARG A 151 -2.49 9.09 20.91
CA ARG A 151 -3.28 7.95 20.45
C ARG A 151 -2.42 6.71 20.31
N GLU A 152 -3.04 5.53 20.39
CA GLU A 152 -2.37 4.27 20.10
C GLU A 152 -1.82 4.23 18.65
N GLU A 153 -0.74 3.49 18.49
CA GLU A 153 -0.09 3.32 17.19
C GLU A 153 -0.71 2.14 16.43
N TYR A 154 -0.86 2.31 15.12
CA TYR A 154 -1.34 1.24 14.23
C TYR A 154 -0.31 0.95 13.15
N MET A 155 -0.02 -0.33 12.95
CA MET A 155 0.80 -0.77 11.83
C MET A 155 -0.04 -0.68 10.54
N SER A 156 0.04 0.45 9.85
CA SER A 156 -0.75 0.73 8.64
C SER A 156 -0.46 -0.20 7.45
N ALA A 157 0.58 -1.04 7.53
CA ALA A 157 1.02 -1.91 6.44
C ALA A 157 0.45 -3.33 6.49
N SER A 158 -0.44 -3.65 7.44
CA SER A 158 -1.10 -4.96 7.41
C SER A 158 -2.15 -5.01 6.30
N LEU A 159 -1.92 -5.85 5.30
CA LEU A 159 -2.94 -6.24 4.32
C LEU A 159 -4.16 -6.93 4.99
N ILE A 160 -4.00 -7.39 6.22
CA ILE A 160 -5.04 -7.96 7.08
C ILE A 160 -5.50 -6.86 8.04
N TRP A 161 -6.24 -5.88 7.55
CA TRP A 161 -6.90 -4.87 8.40
C TRP A 161 -8.30 -5.37 8.75
N GLY A 162 -8.65 -5.37 10.03
CA GLY A 162 -9.98 -5.75 10.51
C GLY A 162 -10.21 -5.24 11.92
N PRO A 163 -11.46 -4.99 12.33
CA PRO A 163 -11.77 -4.67 13.72
C PRO A 163 -11.56 -5.92 14.60
N ASN A 164 -10.88 -5.74 15.72
CA ASN A 164 -10.91 -6.64 16.87
C ASN A 164 -11.99 -6.12 17.85
N LYS A 165 -12.60 -7.01 18.64
CA LYS A 165 -13.56 -6.66 19.70
C LYS A 165 -13.02 -5.55 20.61
N ASP A 166 -11.70 -5.55 20.79
CA ASP A 166 -11.01 -4.59 21.64
C ASP A 166 -10.26 -3.49 20.87
N ASN A 167 -10.19 -3.46 19.52
CA ASN A 167 -9.31 -2.50 18.82
C ASN A 167 -9.53 -2.37 17.28
N GLU A 168 -9.15 -1.26 16.65
CA GLU A 168 -9.02 -1.09 15.19
C GLU A 168 -7.62 -1.51 14.67
N GLY A 169 -7.27 -2.81 14.67
CA GLY A 169 -5.91 -3.24 14.26
C GLY A 169 -5.85 -4.66 13.71
N PRO A 170 -4.75 -5.06 13.03
CA PRO A 170 -4.68 -6.35 12.36
C PRO A 170 -5.02 -7.51 13.29
N VAL A 171 -5.82 -8.44 12.75
CA VAL A 171 -6.45 -9.57 13.45
C VAL A 171 -5.42 -10.50 14.12
N ALA A 172 -4.16 -10.47 13.70
CA ALA A 172 -3.14 -11.42 14.12
C ALA A 172 -2.14 -10.80 15.12
N ALA A 173 -2.16 -11.32 16.34
CA ALA A 173 -1.21 -11.14 17.44
C ALA A 173 -1.23 -9.80 18.19
N ASP A 174 -1.06 -9.90 19.52
CA ASP A 174 -0.77 -8.77 20.38
C ASP A 174 0.65 -8.24 20.09
N LEU A 175 0.77 -7.37 19.09
CA LEU A 175 2.03 -6.71 18.72
C LEU A 175 2.40 -5.55 19.66
N SER A 176 1.93 -5.55 20.91
CA SER A 176 2.24 -4.51 21.90
C SER A 176 3.73 -4.35 22.18
N TRP A 177 4.53 -5.40 21.93
CA TRP A 177 6.00 -5.33 22.04
C TRP A 177 6.63 -4.48 20.92
N LEU A 178 5.97 -4.33 19.77
CA LEU A 178 6.48 -3.61 18.59
C LEU A 178 5.83 -2.23 18.43
N VAL A 179 4.58 -2.10 18.87
CA VAL A 179 3.70 -0.95 18.59
C VAL A 179 3.03 -0.50 19.88
N MET A 180 2.93 0.82 20.09
CA MET A 180 2.31 1.40 21.28
C MET A 180 0.80 1.13 21.33
N ARG A 181 0.38 0.09 22.08
CA ARG A 181 -1.03 -0.32 22.25
C ARG A 181 -1.42 -0.31 23.74
N PRO A 182 -1.74 0.87 24.31
CA PRO A 182 -1.97 1.05 25.74
C PRO A 182 -3.09 0.16 26.31
N TRP A 183 -4.15 -0.13 25.55
CA TRP A 183 -5.22 -1.01 25.99
C TRP A 183 -4.69 -2.43 26.28
N ASN A 184 -4.04 -3.03 25.29
CA ASN A 184 -3.46 -4.36 25.40
C ASN A 184 -2.37 -4.41 26.48
N MET A 185 -1.54 -3.36 26.58
CA MET A 185 -0.54 -3.21 27.63
C MET A 185 -1.17 -3.17 29.01
N ALA A 186 -2.28 -2.44 29.20
CA ALA A 186 -3.01 -2.38 30.46
C ALA A 186 -3.58 -3.73 30.85
N VAL A 187 -4.27 -4.39 29.93
CA VAL A 187 -4.80 -5.74 30.15
C VAL A 187 -3.68 -6.74 30.48
N HIS A 188 -2.56 -6.69 29.76
CA HIS A 188 -1.41 -7.55 30.03
C HIS A 188 -0.80 -7.27 31.42
N TYR A 189 -0.68 -5.99 31.80
CA TYR A 189 -0.23 -5.58 33.13
C TYR A 189 -1.16 -6.12 34.22
N TYR A 190 -2.48 -5.98 34.06
CA TYR A 190 -3.47 -6.47 35.04
C TYR A 190 -3.43 -7.98 35.21
N LYS A 191 -3.37 -8.73 34.10
CA LYS A 191 -3.20 -10.19 34.11
C LYS A 191 -1.93 -10.61 34.87
N ARG A 192 -0.84 -9.86 34.70
CA ARG A 192 0.43 -10.13 35.40
C ARG A 192 0.39 -9.74 36.88
N ARG A 193 -0.27 -8.64 37.22
CA ARG A 193 -0.27 -8.05 38.57
C ARG A 193 -1.26 -8.71 39.53
N TRP A 194 -2.46 -9.04 39.05
CA TRP A 194 -3.58 -9.58 39.84
C TRP A 194 -4.08 -10.95 39.37
N GLY A 195 -3.47 -11.50 38.32
CA GLY A 195 -3.85 -12.79 37.74
C GLY A 195 -4.85 -12.66 36.59
N PRO A 196 -4.96 -13.69 35.73
CA PRO A 196 -5.82 -13.65 34.55
C PRO A 196 -7.31 -13.57 34.88
N ASP A 197 -7.75 -14.22 35.97
CA ASP A 197 -9.17 -14.31 36.34
C ASP A 197 -9.74 -12.98 36.83
N ARG A 198 -8.89 -12.07 37.33
CA ARG A 198 -9.26 -10.74 37.84
C ARG A 198 -9.04 -9.63 36.82
N ALA A 199 -8.68 -9.97 35.58
CA ALA A 199 -8.35 -8.97 34.58
C ALA A 199 -9.56 -8.09 34.23
N GLU A 200 -10.74 -8.67 34.07
CA GLU A 200 -11.98 -7.94 33.77
C GLU A 200 -12.38 -7.00 34.92
N GLU A 201 -12.36 -7.51 36.15
CA GLU A 201 -12.58 -6.70 37.37
C GLU A 201 -11.56 -5.55 37.49
N SER A 202 -10.30 -5.81 37.16
CA SER A 202 -9.25 -4.78 37.19
C SER A 202 -9.49 -3.71 36.12
N VAL A 203 -9.97 -4.09 34.92
CA VAL A 203 -10.35 -3.13 33.88
C VAL A 203 -11.52 -2.27 34.32
N GLU A 204 -12.52 -2.84 34.99
CA GLU A 204 -13.66 -2.07 35.51
C GLU A 204 -13.24 -1.11 36.63
N LYS A 205 -12.37 -1.56 37.54
CA LYS A 205 -11.93 -0.78 38.70
C LYS A 205 -10.92 0.32 38.34
N HIS A 206 -9.90 -0.03 37.56
CA HIS A 206 -8.77 0.85 37.25
C HIS A 206 -8.90 1.55 35.90
N GLY A 207 -9.76 1.03 35.01
CA GLY A 207 -9.90 1.49 33.64
C GLY A 207 -8.83 0.92 32.70
N ALA A 208 -9.16 0.79 31.42
CA ALA A 208 -8.19 0.59 30.34
C ALA A 208 -8.52 1.60 29.21
N ARG A 209 -7.50 2.08 28.49
CA ARG A 209 -7.66 3.19 27.52
C ARG A 209 -6.89 2.93 26.23
N HIS A 210 -7.41 3.45 25.12
CA HIS A 210 -6.79 3.42 23.78
C HIS A 210 -5.80 4.56 23.53
N TYR A 211 -5.36 5.23 24.59
CA TYR A 211 -4.39 6.32 24.54
C TYR A 211 -3.42 6.21 25.71
N TYR A 212 -2.26 6.83 25.54
CA TYR A 212 -1.20 6.88 26.54
C TYR A 212 -0.74 8.32 26.75
N LEU A 213 -0.03 8.55 27.83
CA LEU A 213 0.61 9.83 28.11
C LEU A 213 2.08 9.75 27.71
N GLU A 214 2.57 10.70 26.93
CA GLU A 214 3.98 10.76 26.55
C GLU A 214 4.69 11.90 27.29
N MET A 215 5.75 11.57 28.01
CA MET A 215 6.60 12.58 28.67
C MET A 215 7.53 13.24 27.66
N ILE A 216 7.66 14.55 27.76
CA ILE A 216 8.45 15.38 26.84
C ILE A 216 9.63 16.06 27.56
N GLU A 217 10.61 16.52 26.79
CA GLU A 217 11.87 17.11 27.30
C GLU A 217 11.66 18.37 28.15
N ASP A 218 10.76 19.27 27.74
CA ASP A 218 10.47 20.54 28.44
C ASP A 218 9.96 20.35 29.88
N TYR A 219 9.61 19.12 30.27
CA TYR A 219 9.15 18.75 31.60
C TYR A 219 10.14 17.80 32.28
N SER A 220 11.36 18.26 32.58
CA SER A 220 12.30 17.50 33.41
C SER A 220 11.69 17.28 34.79
N GLY A 221 11.17 16.08 35.04
CA GLY A 221 10.65 15.64 36.33
C GLY A 221 11.73 14.92 37.12
N ASP A 222 11.48 14.69 38.41
CA ASP A 222 12.40 14.06 39.39
C ASP A 222 12.78 12.59 39.07
N ASP A 223 12.30 12.08 37.95
CA ASP A 223 12.34 10.68 37.59
C ASP A 223 13.46 10.32 36.60
N GLN A 224 14.11 11.32 35.98
CA GLN A 224 15.23 11.09 35.07
C GLN A 224 16.51 10.73 35.84
N ARG A 225 17.24 9.73 35.35
CA ARG A 225 18.48 9.23 35.94
C ARG A 225 19.66 9.54 35.04
N MET A 226 20.75 10.03 35.63
CA MET A 226 21.99 10.29 34.90
C MET A 226 22.76 8.98 34.70
N VAL A 227 22.87 8.54 33.44
CA VAL A 227 23.67 7.37 33.06
C VAL A 227 24.59 7.78 31.92
N ARG A 228 25.90 7.53 32.07
CA ARG A 228 26.94 7.96 31.10
C ARG A 228 26.91 9.47 30.77
N GLY A 229 26.55 10.31 31.74
CA GLY A 229 26.52 11.78 31.57
C GLY A 229 25.29 12.34 30.87
N HIS A 230 24.33 11.49 30.47
CA HIS A 230 23.06 11.92 29.87
C HIS A 230 21.87 11.59 30.77
N PRO A 231 20.80 12.40 30.75
CA PRO A 231 19.55 12.10 31.45
C PRO A 231 18.76 11.04 30.68
N TRP A 232 18.35 9.99 31.38
CA TRP A 232 17.52 8.91 30.84
C TRP A 232 16.24 8.73 31.65
N PRO A 233 15.15 8.18 31.07
CA PRO A 233 14.97 7.87 29.64
C PRO A 233 15.00 9.13 28.76
N TRP A 234 15.44 8.98 27.52
CA TRP A 234 15.53 10.07 26.55
C TRP A 234 14.14 10.47 26.08
N ARG A 235 13.81 11.75 26.18
CA ARG A 235 12.48 12.25 25.80
C ARG A 235 12.57 13.08 24.53
N ARG A 236 11.47 13.11 23.78
CA ARG A 236 11.37 13.97 22.60
C ARG A 236 11.05 15.40 23.01
N SER A 237 11.61 16.36 22.29
CA SER A 237 11.20 17.76 22.42
C SER A 237 9.83 17.97 21.77
N VAL A 238 9.17 19.08 22.11
CA VAL A 238 7.90 19.48 21.47
C VAL A 238 8.07 19.61 19.95
N ASP A 239 9.20 20.16 19.51
CA ASP A 239 9.49 20.34 18.09
C ASP A 239 9.63 18.99 17.37
N GLU A 240 10.27 18.00 17.98
CA GLU A 240 10.39 16.66 17.41
C GLU A 240 9.05 15.92 17.31
N ILE A 241 8.19 16.09 18.31
CA ILE A 241 6.85 15.48 18.33
C ILE A 241 5.92 16.11 17.30
N THR A 242 6.03 17.42 17.11
CA THR A 242 5.19 18.19 16.17
C THR A 242 5.76 18.23 14.76
N TYR A 243 6.95 17.67 14.55
CA TYR A 243 7.59 17.63 13.24
C TYR A 243 6.83 16.73 12.26
N VAL A 244 6.50 17.28 11.09
CA VAL A 244 5.82 16.56 10.02
C VAL A 244 6.71 16.56 8.77
N HIS A 245 7.34 15.41 8.47
CA HIS A 245 8.25 15.25 7.31
C HIS A 245 7.68 15.71 5.97
N LEU A 246 6.38 15.46 5.71
CA LEU A 246 5.70 15.84 4.48
C LEU A 246 4.43 16.63 4.83
N PRO A 247 4.41 17.95 4.61
CA PRO A 247 3.24 18.76 4.91
C PRO A 247 2.09 18.48 3.93
N PRO A 248 0.83 18.83 4.27
CA PRO A 248 -0.33 18.60 3.39
C PRO A 248 -0.25 19.27 2.03
N SER A 249 0.55 20.33 1.88
CA SER A 249 0.82 20.98 0.60
C SER A 249 1.50 20.03 -0.39
N VAL A 250 2.49 19.26 0.06
CA VAL A 250 3.18 18.26 -0.77
C VAL A 250 2.23 17.13 -1.18
N HIS A 251 1.37 16.67 -0.27
CA HIS A 251 0.30 15.72 -0.62
C HIS A 251 -0.69 16.29 -1.65
N THR A 252 -0.93 17.60 -1.64
CA THR A 252 -1.74 18.29 -2.66
C THR A 252 -1.06 18.22 -4.04
N MET A 253 0.26 18.42 -4.10
CA MET A 253 1.02 18.26 -5.35
C MET A 253 0.95 16.81 -5.86
N TYR A 254 1.08 15.81 -4.97
CA TYR A 254 0.93 14.41 -5.36
C TYR A 254 -0.47 14.07 -5.88
N ILE A 255 -1.52 14.66 -5.31
CA ILE A 255 -2.89 14.49 -5.80
C ILE A 255 -2.99 14.94 -7.26
N PHE A 256 -2.50 16.14 -7.58
CA PHE A 256 -2.49 16.64 -8.96
C PHE A 256 -1.65 15.77 -9.89
N PHE A 257 -0.47 15.34 -9.45
CA PHE A 257 0.39 14.44 -10.21
C PHE A 257 -0.32 13.14 -10.58
N TRP A 258 -0.88 12.44 -9.60
CA TRP A 258 -1.52 11.14 -9.83
C TRP A 258 -2.78 11.24 -10.69
N PHE A 259 -3.62 12.25 -10.45
CA PHE A 259 -4.80 12.46 -11.29
C PHE A 259 -4.44 12.89 -12.73
N SER A 260 -3.33 13.60 -12.92
CA SER A 260 -2.82 13.91 -14.26
C SER A 260 -2.36 12.64 -15.00
N VAL A 261 -1.69 11.72 -14.30
CA VAL A 261 -1.33 10.40 -14.85
C VAL A 261 -2.59 9.59 -15.17
N THR A 262 -3.60 9.57 -14.29
CA THR A 262 -4.88 8.91 -14.57
C THR A 262 -5.54 9.47 -15.83
N LEU A 263 -5.60 10.79 -15.96
CA LEU A 263 -6.20 11.45 -17.12
C LEU A 263 -5.43 11.12 -18.42
N GLY A 264 -4.09 11.16 -18.37
CA GLY A 264 -3.23 10.77 -19.48
C GLY A 264 -3.43 9.31 -19.91
N SER A 265 -3.56 8.39 -18.94
CA SER A 265 -3.84 6.98 -19.19
C SER A 265 -5.23 6.75 -19.79
N LEU A 266 -6.26 7.43 -19.29
CA LEU A 266 -7.60 7.38 -19.89
C LEU A 266 -7.62 7.90 -21.33
N TYR A 267 -6.88 8.98 -21.59
CA TYR A 267 -6.72 9.53 -22.94
C TYR A 267 -6.01 8.53 -23.89
N GLY A 268 -4.93 7.90 -23.44
CA GLY A 268 -4.22 6.84 -24.17
C GLY A 268 -5.12 5.64 -24.47
N MET A 269 -5.90 5.20 -23.49
CA MET A 269 -6.88 4.12 -23.64
C MET A 269 -7.94 4.47 -24.70
N GLY A 270 -8.45 5.71 -24.70
CA GLY A 270 -9.39 6.19 -25.72
C GLY A 270 -8.82 6.11 -27.15
N LYS A 271 -7.53 6.44 -27.34
CA LYS A 271 -6.86 6.29 -28.64
C LYS A 271 -6.72 4.82 -29.06
N CYS A 272 -6.32 3.94 -28.15
CA CYS A 272 -6.22 2.51 -28.42
C CYS A 272 -7.58 1.92 -28.83
N TYR A 273 -8.65 2.31 -28.13
CA TYR A 273 -10.01 1.87 -28.45
C TYR A 273 -10.46 2.34 -29.83
N LYS A 274 -10.21 3.60 -30.20
CA LYS A 274 -10.51 4.11 -31.55
C LYS A 274 -9.74 3.33 -32.62
N ARG A 275 -8.44 3.08 -32.41
CA ARG A 275 -7.63 2.30 -33.34
C ARG A 275 -8.11 0.86 -33.47
N GLN A 276 -8.57 0.25 -32.38
CA GLN A 276 -9.12 -1.10 -32.39
C GLN A 276 -10.42 -1.17 -33.21
N LYS A 277 -11.29 -0.16 -33.12
CA LYS A 277 -12.48 -0.04 -33.99
C LYS A 277 -12.09 0.02 -35.48
N GLU A 278 -11.10 0.83 -35.83
CA GLU A 278 -10.60 0.93 -37.21
C GLU A 278 -10.07 -0.42 -37.72
N LEU A 279 -9.28 -1.11 -36.90
CA LEU A 279 -8.75 -2.43 -37.24
C LEU A 279 -9.84 -3.49 -37.40
N PHE A 280 -10.88 -3.47 -36.55
CA PHE A 280 -12.02 -4.36 -36.70
C PHE A 280 -12.83 -4.06 -37.96
N ALA A 281 -13.02 -2.78 -38.31
CA ALA A 281 -13.68 -2.40 -39.56
C ALA A 281 -12.89 -2.90 -40.79
N LEU A 282 -11.57 -2.72 -40.80
CA LEU A 282 -10.69 -3.21 -41.86
C LEU A 282 -10.69 -4.74 -41.96
N ARG A 283 -10.63 -5.45 -40.82
CA ARG A 283 -10.71 -6.92 -40.81
C ARG A 283 -12.03 -7.41 -41.39
N ARG A 284 -13.16 -6.79 -41.05
CA ARG A 284 -14.47 -7.15 -41.62
C ARG A 284 -14.47 -7.00 -43.15
N GLN A 285 -13.90 -5.92 -43.67
CA GLN A 285 -13.79 -5.71 -45.12
C GLN A 285 -12.88 -6.74 -45.80
N MET A 286 -11.71 -7.04 -45.23
CA MET A 286 -10.83 -8.08 -45.77
C MET A 286 -11.49 -9.45 -45.75
N THR A 287 -12.13 -9.85 -44.64
CA THR A 287 -12.83 -11.14 -44.56
C THR A 287 -13.98 -11.25 -45.58
N ALA A 288 -14.70 -10.15 -45.83
CA ALA A 288 -15.72 -10.13 -46.88
C ALA A 288 -15.09 -10.32 -48.28
N GLN A 289 -13.95 -9.69 -48.57
CA GLN A 289 -13.26 -9.85 -49.84
C GLN A 289 -12.66 -11.26 -50.02
N THR A 290 -12.05 -11.83 -48.97
CA THR A 290 -11.48 -13.18 -49.05
C THR A 290 -12.56 -14.23 -49.25
N THR A 291 -13.70 -14.12 -48.55
CA THR A 291 -14.83 -15.04 -48.73
C THR A 291 -15.45 -14.94 -50.12
N LEU A 292 -15.53 -13.74 -50.71
CA LEU A 292 -15.96 -13.56 -52.10
C LEU A 292 -15.00 -14.21 -53.09
N LEU A 293 -13.69 -14.01 -52.92
CA LEU A 293 -12.66 -14.62 -53.76
C LEU A 293 -12.64 -16.16 -53.64
N GLU A 294 -12.81 -16.69 -52.44
CA GLU A 294 -12.90 -18.13 -52.19
C GLU A 294 -14.13 -18.73 -52.88
N ARG A 295 -15.30 -18.09 -52.78
CA ARG A 295 -16.50 -18.51 -53.51
C ARG A 295 -16.26 -18.53 -55.02
N LYS A 296 -15.66 -17.46 -55.57
CA LYS A 296 -15.34 -17.38 -56.99
C LYS A 296 -14.38 -18.51 -57.42
N ARG A 297 -13.36 -18.81 -56.61
CA ARG A 297 -12.44 -19.93 -56.87
C ARG A 297 -13.15 -21.29 -56.82
N GLN A 298 -14.11 -21.48 -55.91
CA GLN A 298 -14.90 -22.72 -55.84
C GLN A 298 -15.79 -22.89 -57.08
N GLU A 299 -16.39 -21.80 -57.57
CA GLU A 299 -17.17 -21.79 -58.80
C GLU A 299 -16.29 -22.12 -60.02
N GLU A 300 -15.15 -21.44 -60.16
CA GLU A 300 -14.18 -21.70 -61.24
C GLU A 300 -13.66 -23.16 -61.20
N ALA A 301 -13.36 -23.69 -60.00
CA ALA A 301 -12.94 -25.08 -59.84
C ALA A 301 -14.06 -26.08 -60.22
N LYS A 302 -15.32 -25.77 -59.88
CA LYS A 302 -16.47 -26.61 -60.27
C LYS A 302 -16.66 -26.61 -61.80
N MET A 303 -16.59 -25.44 -62.44
CA MET A 303 -16.65 -25.31 -63.89
C MET A 303 -15.53 -26.09 -64.58
N TYR A 304 -14.30 -26.01 -64.05
CA TYR A 304 -13.17 -26.78 -64.56
C TYR A 304 -13.39 -28.29 -64.44
N MET A 305 -13.91 -28.76 -63.30
CA MET A 305 -14.24 -30.17 -63.08
C MET A 305 -15.36 -30.68 -64.00
N GLU A 306 -16.37 -29.85 -64.29
CA GLU A 306 -17.43 -30.16 -65.25
C GLU A 306 -16.90 -30.22 -66.68
N ALA A 307 -16.09 -29.25 -67.10
CA ALA A 307 -15.43 -29.24 -68.40
C ALA A 307 -14.52 -30.47 -68.59
N MET A 308 -13.76 -30.85 -67.56
CA MET A 308 -12.93 -32.06 -67.56
C MET A 308 -13.76 -33.33 -67.74
N LYS A 309 -14.91 -33.45 -67.06
CA LYS A 309 -15.83 -34.58 -67.23
C LYS A 309 -16.40 -34.66 -68.65
N GLU A 310 -16.74 -33.52 -69.24
CA GLU A 310 -17.26 -33.47 -70.61
C GLU A 310 -16.19 -33.85 -71.63
N VAL A 311 -14.94 -33.38 -71.46
CA VAL A 311 -13.80 -33.81 -72.28
C VAL A 311 -13.57 -35.33 -72.13
N GLU A 312 -13.65 -35.88 -70.94
CA GLU A 312 -13.52 -37.33 -70.71
C GLU A 312 -14.67 -38.12 -71.37
N ARG A 313 -15.90 -37.59 -71.31
CA ARG A 313 -17.09 -38.16 -71.98
C ARG A 313 -16.93 -38.14 -73.50
N LEU A 314 -16.51 -37.02 -74.07
CA LEU A 314 -16.21 -36.89 -75.50
C LEU A 314 -15.07 -37.80 -75.92
N LYS A 315 -14.05 -37.99 -75.08
CA LYS A 315 -12.97 -38.95 -75.33
C LYS A 315 -13.48 -40.39 -75.35
N LYS A 316 -14.34 -40.78 -74.40
CA LYS A 316 -15.01 -42.11 -74.40
C LYS A 316 -15.89 -42.30 -75.64
N LEU A 317 -16.69 -41.31 -76.00
CA LEU A 317 -17.51 -41.32 -77.22
C LEU A 317 -16.64 -41.35 -78.47
N GLY A 318 -15.55 -40.59 -78.53
CA GLY A 318 -14.60 -40.56 -79.65
C GLY A 318 -13.83 -41.85 -79.81
N THR A 319 -13.44 -42.53 -78.72
CA THR A 319 -12.88 -43.89 -78.81
C THR A 319 -13.92 -44.94 -79.20
N VAL A 320 -15.21 -44.71 -78.94
CA VAL A 320 -16.32 -45.58 -79.39
C VAL A 320 -16.74 -45.26 -80.84
N ALA A 321 -16.67 -44.00 -81.26
CA ALA A 321 -17.04 -43.49 -82.58
C ALA A 321 -15.86 -43.51 -83.58
N ALA A 322 -14.65 -43.76 -83.11
CA ALA A 322 -13.53 -44.15 -83.96
C ALA A 322 -13.62 -45.65 -84.25
N PRO A 323 -14.29 -46.03 -85.35
CA PRO A 323 -13.64 -46.97 -86.24
C PRO A 323 -13.62 -46.49 -87.69
N ARG A 324 -12.39 -46.47 -88.21
CA ARG A 324 -11.98 -46.73 -89.60
C ARG A 324 -12.46 -45.76 -90.68
N ILE A 325 -11.80 -44.60 -90.76
CA ILE A 325 -11.50 -44.00 -92.06
C ILE A 325 -9.99 -43.75 -92.10
N GLY A 326 -9.27 -44.84 -92.35
CA GLY A 326 -7.86 -44.84 -92.71
C GLY A 326 -7.72 -45.19 -94.18
N SER A 327 -7.79 -44.18 -95.04
CA SER A 327 -7.27 -44.20 -96.42
C SER A 327 -7.52 -42.83 -97.03
N GLN A 328 -6.59 -42.10 -97.61
CA GLN A 328 -5.14 -42.15 -97.74
C GLN A 328 -4.77 -40.78 -98.37
N PRO A 329 -3.48 -40.44 -98.52
CA PRO A 329 -2.97 -39.07 -98.48
C PRO A 329 -2.77 -38.44 -99.85
N THR A 330 -2.69 -37.12 -99.91
CA THR A 330 -1.96 -36.44 -100.99
C THR A 330 -1.37 -35.12 -100.46
N GLU A 331 -0.03 -35.13 -100.42
CA GLU A 331 0.94 -34.03 -100.65
C GLU A 331 0.88 -32.78 -99.73
N GLN A 332 1.84 -32.53 -98.81
CA GLN A 332 3.28 -32.20 -99.02
C GLN A 332 3.48 -31.12 -100.10
N GLN A 333 4.27 -30.07 -99.96
CA GLN A 333 5.18 -29.53 -98.94
C GLN A 333 5.76 -28.26 -99.61
N LYS A 334 6.22 -27.30 -98.79
CA LYS A 334 7.21 -26.23 -99.11
C LYS A 334 6.78 -24.98 -99.86
N SER A 335 6.84 -23.86 -99.13
CA SER A 335 7.52 -22.58 -99.42
C SER A 335 7.07 -21.62 -98.31
N ASP A 336 7.82 -20.69 -97.73
CA ASP A 336 9.22 -20.26 -97.71
C ASP A 336 9.31 -19.43 -96.41
N GLU A 337 10.33 -19.62 -95.57
CA GLU A 337 11.52 -18.77 -95.47
C GLU A 337 11.28 -17.30 -95.03
N LYS A 338 12.02 -16.93 -93.96
CA LYS A 338 12.45 -15.57 -93.48
C LYS A 338 11.56 -14.74 -92.55
N SER A 339 12.01 -14.68 -91.27
CA SER A 339 12.65 -13.54 -90.55
C SER A 339 12.20 -12.08 -90.82
N PRO A 340 12.47 -11.07 -89.94
CA PRO A 340 13.27 -11.12 -88.69
C PRO A 340 12.78 -10.24 -87.50
N ALA A 341 13.59 -10.27 -86.43
CA ALA A 341 13.92 -9.22 -85.43
C ALA A 341 12.79 -8.68 -84.52
N SER A 342 12.80 -8.89 -83.20
CA SER A 342 13.77 -8.53 -82.15
C SER A 342 14.12 -7.04 -82.06
N GLY A 343 13.36 -6.33 -81.21
CA GLY A 343 13.83 -5.37 -80.21
C GLY A 343 14.18 -3.95 -80.67
N GLU A 344 13.52 -2.96 -80.07
CA GLU A 344 14.24 -1.82 -79.49
C GLU A 344 13.44 -1.09 -78.40
N LYS A 345 14.19 -0.56 -77.44
CA LYS A 345 13.78 0.20 -76.27
C LYS A 345 13.39 1.63 -76.67
N SER A 346 12.36 2.17 -76.01
CA SER A 346 12.38 3.49 -75.37
C SER A 346 11.36 3.52 -74.25
#